data_AF-A0A8S3TNE2-F1
#
_entry.id   AF-A0A8S3TNE2-F1
#
_cell.length_a   1.000
_cell.length_b   1.000
_cell.length_c   1.000
_cell.angle_alpha   90.00
_cell.angle_beta   90.00
_cell.angle_gamma   90.00
#
_symmetry.space_group_name_H-M   'P 1'
#
loop_
_entity.id
_entity.type
_entity.pdbx_description
1 polymer ?
#
loop_
_entity_poly.entity_id
_entity_poly.type
_entity_poly.pdbx_seq_one_letter_code
_entity_poly.pdbx_strand_id
1 'polypeptide(L)'
;MKPYSGQGIDIVSECVAEAVGLVDRRFQTSGIGQRRLGYDPVSIMSLFSRVKAAPLRVSSMARSADISEIASDIITRRMSITMGDLQGLGMSQRFATAMDSNCALKNIMCNPADIYRQPNGVCNNLKNPMWGSSITAQPRFIPPHYGDGKNIGIIPRYLSVSGEPLPNPRHISNSVHNGGISPPRGCQFTVLLTFFGQFVDHDVISTPTKEDREGPRNQMNQASSFLDLSVTYGSTHETEEDLVDFSTGKLYEGSFGLLPQGEGECIENTRCFRSGDQRHTENPFLNTIQTLFMREHNRIADILHEINLHWNGERIYKETRKLLTGIYQHIVFTEFLPALLGDELTSQFGLLPKPVGFNTQYNDNVDAGTRNAFGAAAFRIGHTFIGSLIGSSDMNFNEMHNIPLENEFFNPRTIYDRKNFGVEGILRWMLNQFQSQSDRFLTPTVRNRLFQTRPGNGFDLGALNIQRGRDHGLPSYNSFRRHCGLQPAWTFIAGPTGLVDHDKGAALSLQKIYKHPDDIDLFPGGLSETPLKVHWSDQHLDVL
;
A
#
# COMPACT_ATOMS: atom_id res chain seq x y z
N MET A 1 51.72 9.83 -9.51
CA MET A 1 50.46 9.96 -8.75
C MET A 1 50.75 10.77 -7.50
N LYS A 2 50.27 12.01 -7.41
CA LYS A 2 50.27 12.77 -6.16
C LYS A 2 49.00 12.39 -5.37
N PRO A 3 49.07 12.24 -4.04
CA PRO A 3 47.90 11.89 -3.23
C PRO A 3 47.00 13.12 -3.06
N TYR A 4 45.72 13.01 -3.45
CA TYR A 4 44.70 14.01 -3.14
C TYR A 4 44.38 13.95 -1.64
N SER A 5 44.97 14.86 -0.88
CA SER A 5 44.77 15.06 0.56
C SER A 5 43.51 15.88 0.84
N GLY A 6 42.61 15.37 1.70
CA GLY A 6 41.81 16.15 2.67
C GLY A 6 40.75 17.17 2.22
N GLN A 7 40.78 17.73 1.01
CA GLN A 7 39.93 18.88 0.62
C GLN A 7 38.55 18.50 0.06
N GLY A 8 38.32 17.24 -0.32
CA GLY A 8 37.05 16.83 -0.96
C GLY A 8 35.85 16.65 -0.01
N ILE A 9 36.06 16.71 1.31
CA ILE A 9 34.98 16.63 2.31
C ILE A 9 34.32 18.01 2.51
N ASP A 10 35.13 19.07 2.52
CA ASP A 10 34.68 20.44 2.79
C ASP A 10 33.80 20.97 1.64
N ILE A 11 34.22 20.73 0.39
CA ILE A 11 33.53 21.22 -0.81
C ILE A 11 32.10 20.65 -0.94
N VAL A 12 31.88 19.36 -0.64
CA VAL A 12 30.53 18.76 -0.76
C VAL A 12 29.59 19.37 0.27
N SER A 13 30.04 19.50 1.52
CA SER A 13 29.26 20.08 2.60
C SER A 13 28.95 21.56 2.36
N GLU A 14 29.91 22.34 1.83
CA GLU A 14 29.68 23.72 1.41
C GLU A 14 28.65 23.83 0.28
N CYS A 15 28.77 23.00 -0.77
CA CYS A 15 27.83 23.03 -1.89
C CYS A 15 26.41 22.64 -1.48
N VAL A 16 26.26 21.69 -0.55
CA VAL A 16 24.94 21.34 0.01
C VAL A 16 24.41 22.48 0.88
N ALA A 17 25.23 23.15 1.68
CA ALA A 17 24.81 24.31 2.48
C ALA A 17 24.38 25.51 1.61
N GLU A 18 25.08 25.74 0.49
CA GLU A 18 24.70 26.74 -0.51
C GLU A 18 23.37 26.40 -1.18
N ALA A 19 23.17 25.13 -1.54
CA ALA A 19 21.90 24.64 -2.08
C ALA A 19 20.74 24.85 -1.10
N VAL A 20 20.94 24.54 0.18
CA VAL A 20 19.96 24.81 1.25
C VAL A 20 19.55 26.29 1.27
N GLY A 21 20.51 27.22 1.25
CA GLY A 21 20.22 28.65 1.24
C GLY A 21 19.49 29.15 -0.01
N LEU A 22 19.71 28.52 -1.17
CA LEU A 22 18.97 28.83 -2.41
C LEU A 22 17.53 28.32 -2.37
N VAL A 23 17.33 27.09 -1.90
CA VAL A 23 16.01 26.48 -1.74
C VAL A 23 15.18 27.24 -0.71
N ASP A 24 15.75 27.57 0.45
CA ASP A 24 15.04 28.27 1.53
C ASP A 24 14.53 29.66 1.10
N ARG A 25 15.31 30.39 0.29
CA ARG A 25 14.86 31.67 -0.31
C ARG A 25 13.68 31.48 -1.25
N ARG A 26 13.67 30.39 -2.03
CA ARG A 26 12.58 30.07 -2.98
C ARG A 26 11.28 29.72 -2.25
N PHE A 27 11.37 28.98 -1.15
CA PHE A 27 10.22 28.66 -0.29
C PHE A 27 9.65 29.91 0.39
N GLN A 28 10.50 30.85 0.85
CA GLN A 28 10.05 32.10 1.46
C GLN A 28 9.32 33.03 0.46
N THR A 29 9.71 33.03 -0.82
CA THR A 29 9.04 33.84 -1.86
C THR A 29 7.75 33.22 -2.41
N SER A 30 7.43 31.97 -2.08
CA SER A 30 6.30 31.21 -2.64
C SER A 30 5.00 31.29 -1.83
N GLY A 31 4.96 32.12 -0.78
CA GLY A 31 3.70 32.45 -0.12
C GLY A 31 2.81 33.26 -1.06
N ILE A 32 1.80 32.63 -1.67
CA ILE A 32 0.48 33.16 -2.10
C ILE A 32 -0.12 32.25 -3.20
N GLY A 33 -1.34 31.76 -2.95
CA GLY A 33 -2.36 31.58 -3.99
C GLY A 33 -2.73 30.14 -4.33
N GLN A 34 -3.89 29.71 -3.84
CA GLN A 34 -4.76 28.74 -4.50
C GLN A 34 -4.86 29.06 -6.01
N ARG A 35 -4.05 28.43 -6.85
CA ARG A 35 -4.28 28.39 -8.29
C ARG A 35 -4.93 27.05 -8.62
N ARG A 36 -6.21 27.11 -8.98
CA ARG A 36 -6.89 26.05 -9.75
C ARG A 36 -6.08 25.85 -11.04
N LEU A 37 -5.23 24.83 -11.07
CA LEU A 37 -4.56 24.40 -12.30
C LEU A 37 -5.50 23.46 -13.04
N GLY A 38 -5.70 23.76 -14.33
CA GLY A 38 -6.63 23.08 -15.21
C GLY A 38 -6.35 21.58 -15.34
N TYR A 39 -7.45 20.83 -15.38
CA TYR A 39 -7.49 19.38 -15.56
C TYR A 39 -7.01 18.97 -16.95
N ASP A 40 -6.12 17.97 -17.01
CA ASP A 40 -5.76 17.25 -18.25
C ASP A 40 -6.32 15.80 -18.19
N PRO A 41 -7.28 15.42 -19.04
CA PRO A 41 -8.09 14.20 -18.88
C PRO A 41 -7.46 12.88 -19.38
N VAL A 42 -6.13 12.75 -19.55
CA VAL A 42 -5.55 11.57 -20.25
C VAL A 42 -4.48 10.77 -19.49
N SER A 43 -4.11 11.11 -18.25
CA SER A 43 -3.19 10.24 -17.50
C SER A 43 -3.92 9.13 -16.73
N ILE A 44 -3.65 7.86 -17.06
CA ILE A 44 -4.06 6.67 -16.28
C ILE A 44 -3.67 6.80 -14.80
N MET A 45 -2.58 7.52 -14.49
CA MET A 45 -2.14 7.75 -13.12
C MET A 45 -3.06 8.70 -12.35
N SER A 46 -3.83 9.53 -13.05
CA SER A 46 -4.72 10.52 -12.42
C SER A 46 -5.88 9.92 -11.64
N LEU A 47 -6.27 8.68 -11.95
CA LEU A 47 -7.31 7.96 -11.20
C LEU A 47 -6.82 7.41 -9.87
N PHE A 48 -5.52 7.20 -9.71
CA PHE A 48 -4.89 6.93 -8.43
C PHE A 48 -4.38 8.23 -7.76
N SER A 49 -4.66 9.41 -8.35
CA SER A 49 -4.10 10.71 -7.95
C SER A 49 -5.10 11.76 -7.54
N ARG A 50 -6.38 11.44 -7.40
CA ARG A 50 -7.35 12.46 -6.99
C ARG A 50 -7.30 12.75 -5.47
N VAL A 51 -6.11 12.62 -4.90
CA VAL A 51 -5.69 13.04 -3.57
C VAL A 51 -5.46 14.56 -3.62
N LYS A 52 -6.24 15.33 -2.85
CA LYS A 52 -5.97 16.76 -2.63
C LYS A 52 -4.53 16.95 -2.13
N ALA A 53 -3.94 18.09 -2.50
CA ALA A 53 -2.59 18.51 -2.12
C ALA A 53 -2.27 18.19 -0.66
N ALA A 54 -1.16 17.50 -0.46
CA ALA A 54 -0.71 17.08 0.85
C ALA A 54 -0.34 18.28 1.74
N PRO A 55 -0.47 18.15 3.08
CA PRO A 55 -0.25 19.23 4.04
C PRO A 55 1.18 19.77 4.03
N LEU A 56 1.39 20.92 4.68
CA LEU A 56 2.64 21.70 4.76
C LEU A 56 3.93 20.88 4.94
N ARG A 57 3.89 19.68 5.54
CA ARG A 57 5.05 18.77 5.64
C ARG A 57 5.56 18.22 4.29
N VAL A 58 4.74 18.15 3.24
CA VAL A 58 5.19 17.79 1.89
C VAL A 58 6.10 18.87 1.27
N SER A 59 6.05 20.10 1.78
CA SER A 59 7.06 21.12 1.45
C SER A 59 8.46 20.71 1.91
N SER A 60 8.62 19.95 2.99
CA SER A 60 9.93 19.57 3.54
C SER A 60 10.63 18.45 2.75
N MET A 61 9.86 17.57 2.09
CA MET A 61 10.41 16.54 1.20
C MET A 61 10.63 17.06 -0.22
N ALA A 62 9.73 17.91 -0.73
CA ALA A 62 9.99 18.70 -1.93
C ALA A 62 11.26 19.55 -1.75
N ARG A 63 11.42 20.17 -0.57
CA ARG A 63 12.64 20.88 -0.18
C ARG A 63 13.87 19.97 -0.19
N SER A 64 13.77 18.75 0.32
CA SER A 64 14.91 17.81 0.35
C SER A 64 15.31 17.36 -1.05
N ALA A 65 14.34 17.16 -1.95
CA ALA A 65 14.57 16.89 -3.36
C ALA A 65 15.20 18.10 -4.09
N ASP A 66 14.69 19.32 -3.86
CA ASP A 66 15.25 20.56 -4.42
C ASP A 66 16.69 20.81 -3.93
N ILE A 67 16.98 20.50 -2.65
CA ILE A 67 18.34 20.61 -2.10
C ILE A 67 19.25 19.59 -2.80
N SER A 68 18.77 18.37 -3.05
CA SER A 68 19.50 17.33 -3.78
C SER A 68 19.87 17.74 -5.21
N GLU A 69 18.92 18.32 -5.93
CA GLU A 69 19.12 18.85 -7.29
C GLU A 69 20.17 19.97 -7.30
N ILE A 70 19.93 21.03 -6.53
CA ILE A 70 20.80 22.22 -6.52
C ILE A 70 22.20 21.87 -6.00
N ALA A 71 22.31 21.01 -4.98
CA ALA A 71 23.61 20.58 -4.48
C ALA A 71 24.39 19.79 -5.54
N SER A 72 23.73 18.90 -6.28
CA SER A 72 24.38 18.13 -7.35
C SER A 72 24.89 19.03 -8.49
N ASP A 73 24.10 20.03 -8.89
CA ASP A 73 24.49 21.01 -9.91
C ASP A 73 25.67 21.90 -9.44
N ILE A 74 25.64 22.39 -8.19
CA ILE A 74 26.75 23.18 -7.63
C ILE A 74 28.02 22.33 -7.56
N ILE A 75 27.93 21.07 -7.10
CA ILE A 75 29.09 20.17 -6.98
C ILE A 75 29.71 19.89 -8.34
N THR A 76 28.91 19.52 -9.35
CA THR A 76 29.42 19.21 -10.70
C THR A 76 30.12 20.41 -11.33
N ARG A 77 29.54 21.62 -11.22
CA ARG A 77 30.15 22.86 -11.72
C ARG A 77 31.44 23.20 -10.98
N ARG A 78 31.43 23.15 -9.65
CA ARG A 78 32.56 23.58 -8.81
C ARG A 78 33.73 22.62 -8.87
N MET A 79 33.46 21.33 -9.03
CA MET A 79 34.48 20.30 -9.15
C MET A 79 34.88 20.01 -10.60
N SER A 80 34.21 20.60 -11.60
CA SER A 80 34.42 20.32 -13.03
C SER A 80 34.36 18.82 -13.36
N ILE A 81 33.42 18.13 -12.73
CA ILE A 81 33.20 16.68 -12.87
C ILE A 81 31.82 16.40 -13.48
N THR A 82 31.68 15.24 -14.12
CA THR A 82 30.37 14.80 -14.61
C THR A 82 29.58 14.10 -13.51
N MET A 83 28.25 13.98 -13.69
CA MET A 83 27.41 13.16 -12.79
C MET A 83 27.85 11.68 -12.73
N GLY A 84 28.55 11.17 -13.75
CA GLY A 84 29.13 9.83 -13.73
C GLY A 84 30.34 9.70 -12.79
N ASP A 85 31.14 10.76 -12.67
CA ASP A 85 32.33 10.78 -11.82
C ASP A 85 31.96 10.85 -10.31
N LEU A 86 30.82 11.45 -9.99
CA LEU A 86 30.24 11.47 -8.63
C LEU A 86 29.96 10.06 -8.08
N GLN A 87 29.64 9.10 -8.94
CA GLN A 87 29.35 7.71 -8.56
C GLN A 87 30.62 6.86 -8.41
N GLY A 88 31.68 7.16 -9.18
CA GLY A 88 32.94 6.40 -9.16
C GLY A 88 33.90 6.74 -8.00
N LEU A 89 33.75 7.92 -7.40
CA LEU A 89 34.69 8.46 -6.40
C LEU A 89 34.30 8.19 -4.93
N GLY A 90 33.28 7.36 -4.66
CA GLY A 90 32.71 7.20 -3.31
C GLY A 90 32.02 8.47 -2.78
N MET A 91 31.73 9.42 -3.68
CA MET A 91 31.08 10.68 -3.34
C MET A 91 29.57 10.55 -3.20
N SER A 92 28.96 9.50 -3.76
CA SER A 92 27.56 9.12 -3.53
C SER A 92 27.26 8.86 -2.05
N GLN A 93 28.16 8.19 -1.33
CA GLN A 93 28.01 7.92 0.10
C GLN A 93 28.19 9.19 0.92
N ARG A 94 29.12 10.08 0.54
CA ARG A 94 29.32 11.39 1.17
C ARG A 94 28.15 12.35 0.91
N PHE A 95 27.61 12.33 -0.30
CA PHE A 95 26.43 13.09 -0.71
C PHE A 95 25.18 12.58 0.02
N ALA A 96 25.00 11.26 0.11
CA ALA A 96 23.94 10.67 0.92
C ALA A 96 24.08 11.08 2.39
N THR A 97 25.28 10.99 2.98
CA THR A 97 25.52 11.46 4.35
C THR A 97 25.24 12.96 4.49
N ALA A 98 25.63 13.80 3.53
CA ALA A 98 25.40 15.25 3.57
C ALA A 98 23.92 15.63 3.33
N MET A 99 23.17 14.88 2.52
CA MET A 99 21.72 14.98 2.33
C MET A 99 20.97 14.57 3.59
N ASP A 100 21.29 13.40 4.15
CA ASP A 100 20.77 12.93 5.43
C ASP A 100 21.06 13.95 6.54
N SER A 101 22.19 14.66 6.38
CA SER A 101 22.61 15.72 7.27
C SER A 101 21.81 17.03 7.14
N ASN A 102 21.06 17.26 6.06
CA ASN A 102 20.39 18.53 5.75
C ASN A 102 18.89 18.40 5.40
N CYS A 103 18.39 17.17 5.23
CA CYS A 103 16.96 16.85 5.37
C CYS A 103 16.52 17.24 6.79
N ALA A 104 15.46 18.05 6.90
CA ALA A 104 15.03 18.69 8.15
C ALA A 104 14.50 17.74 9.26
N LEU A 105 14.83 16.44 9.23
CA LEU A 105 14.48 15.46 10.26
C LEU A 105 15.56 15.29 11.32
N LYS A 106 16.54 16.19 11.34
CA LYS A 106 17.83 15.90 11.96
C LYS A 106 17.90 15.99 13.48
N ASN A 107 16.77 16.06 14.18
CA ASN A 107 16.68 15.89 15.63
C ASN A 107 15.26 15.47 16.04
N ILE A 108 14.79 14.33 15.53
CA ILE A 108 13.60 13.70 16.12
C ILE A 108 14.01 13.16 17.49
N MET A 109 13.64 13.90 18.55
CA MET A 109 13.79 13.43 19.92
C MET A 109 12.60 12.56 20.28
N CYS A 110 12.85 11.25 20.35
CA CYS A 110 11.86 10.30 20.83
C CYS A 110 11.93 10.21 22.36
N ASN A 111 10.78 10.23 23.03
CA ASN A 111 10.70 9.97 24.46
C ASN A 111 10.54 8.45 24.70
N PRO A 112 11.54 7.76 25.28
CA PRO A 112 11.44 6.32 25.53
C PRO A 112 10.34 5.95 26.54
N ALA A 113 9.81 6.94 27.29
CA ALA A 113 8.71 6.73 28.22
C ALA A 113 7.32 6.84 27.57
N ASP A 114 7.24 7.13 26.26
CA ASP A 114 5.96 7.16 25.56
C ASP A 114 5.36 5.75 25.47
N ILE A 115 4.15 5.61 25.99
CA ILE A 115 3.43 4.32 26.05
C ILE A 115 2.37 4.16 24.94
N TYR A 116 2.25 5.16 24.06
CA TYR A 116 1.29 5.21 22.96
C TYR A 116 2.00 5.43 21.63
N ARG A 117 1.41 4.88 20.56
CA ARG A 117 1.88 5.09 19.20
C ARG A 117 1.52 6.50 18.74
N GLN A 118 2.41 7.14 18.00
CA GLN A 118 2.07 8.35 17.25
C GLN A 118 1.28 7.98 15.98
N PRO A 119 0.38 8.85 15.49
CA PRO A 119 -0.43 8.59 14.28
C PRO A 119 0.40 8.29 13.03
N ASN A 120 1.56 8.93 12.90
CA ASN A 120 2.45 8.78 11.76
C ASN A 120 3.48 7.65 11.93
N GLY A 121 3.45 6.89 13.03
CA GLY A 121 4.39 5.81 13.30
C GLY A 121 5.83 6.24 13.64
N VAL A 122 6.12 7.54 13.70
CA VAL A 122 7.44 8.05 14.12
C VAL A 122 7.73 7.63 15.57
N CYS A 123 9.00 7.41 15.87
CA CYS A 123 9.50 6.98 17.18
C CYS A 123 9.11 5.56 17.62
N ASN A 124 8.57 4.73 16.72
CA ASN A 124 8.43 3.30 17.01
C ASN A 124 9.80 2.63 17.21
N ASN A 125 10.80 3.02 16.43
CA ASN A 125 12.19 2.60 16.58
C ASN A 125 13.02 3.76 17.13
N LEU A 126 13.56 3.63 18.34
CA LEU A 126 14.29 4.71 19.01
C LEU A 126 15.67 5.00 18.38
N LYS A 127 16.27 4.02 17.68
CA LYS A 127 17.55 4.18 16.97
C LYS A 127 17.35 4.81 15.59
N ASN A 128 16.26 4.47 14.92
CA ASN A 128 15.89 4.95 13.59
C ASN A 128 14.44 5.46 13.60
N PRO A 129 14.17 6.68 14.10
CA PRO A 129 12.81 7.17 14.37
C PRO A 129 11.82 7.16 13.20
N MET A 130 12.32 7.10 11.96
CA MET A 130 11.52 7.12 10.73
C MET A 130 11.27 5.72 10.13
N TRP A 131 11.86 4.65 10.67
CA TRP A 131 11.61 3.31 10.14
C TRP A 131 10.16 2.89 10.35
N GLY A 132 9.45 2.66 9.24
CA GLY A 132 8.03 2.32 9.23
C GLY A 132 7.06 3.49 9.38
N SER A 133 7.53 4.73 9.54
CA SER A 133 6.64 5.88 9.64
C SER A 133 6.00 6.24 8.31
N SER A 134 4.86 6.92 8.35
CA SER A 134 4.20 7.47 7.16
C SER A 134 5.05 8.54 6.48
N ILE A 135 4.77 8.75 5.18
CA ILE A 135 5.46 9.72 4.32
C ILE A 135 6.97 9.41 4.23
N THR A 136 7.31 8.14 4.06
CA THR A 136 8.69 7.67 3.89
C THR A 136 8.86 6.90 2.59
N ALA A 137 10.09 6.75 2.11
CA ALA A 137 10.37 5.97 0.91
C ALA A 137 10.15 4.47 1.19
N GLN A 138 9.58 3.75 0.22
CA GLN A 138 9.37 2.31 0.34
C GLN A 138 10.71 1.57 0.27
N PRO A 139 11.09 0.81 1.31
CA PRO A 139 12.30 -0.01 1.27
C PRO A 139 12.18 -1.12 0.22
N ARG A 140 13.33 -1.60 -0.27
CA ARG A 140 13.38 -2.59 -1.37
C ARG A 140 14.15 -3.83 -0.93
N PHE A 141 13.63 -5.01 -1.29
CA PHE A 141 14.32 -6.29 -1.09
C PHE A 141 15.52 -6.47 -2.03
N ILE A 142 15.37 -5.99 -3.26
CA ILE A 142 16.36 -6.07 -4.33
C ILE A 142 16.45 -4.72 -5.04
N PRO A 143 17.62 -4.37 -5.62
CA PRO A 143 17.79 -3.13 -6.37
C PRO A 143 16.72 -2.98 -7.47
N PRO A 144 16.22 -1.76 -7.72
CA PRO A 144 15.21 -1.53 -8.75
C PRO A 144 15.76 -1.81 -10.15
N HIS A 145 14.86 -2.12 -11.08
CA HIS A 145 15.16 -2.30 -12.49
C HIS A 145 14.31 -1.34 -13.35
N TYR A 146 14.96 -0.30 -13.85
CA TYR A 146 14.37 0.70 -14.74
C TYR A 146 14.95 0.63 -16.15
N GLY A 147 14.22 1.16 -17.12
CA GLY A 147 14.60 1.13 -18.53
C GLY A 147 15.70 2.11 -18.94
N ASP A 148 16.12 3.01 -18.04
CA ASP A 148 17.13 4.03 -18.30
C ASP A 148 18.58 3.51 -18.21
N GLY A 149 18.77 2.22 -17.93
CA GLY A 149 20.09 1.56 -17.86
C GLY A 149 20.96 1.98 -16.67
N LYS A 150 20.52 2.97 -15.88
CA LYS A 150 21.21 3.50 -14.69
C LYS A 150 20.39 3.32 -13.41
N ASN A 151 19.19 2.75 -13.53
CA ASN A 151 18.21 2.60 -12.44
C ASN A 151 17.87 3.93 -11.76
N ILE A 152 17.83 5.02 -12.54
CA ILE A 152 17.49 6.36 -12.06
C ILE A 152 15.97 6.51 -11.93
N GLY A 153 15.18 5.66 -12.58
CA GLY A 153 13.72 5.64 -12.39
C GLY A 153 12.95 6.68 -13.17
N ILE A 154 13.59 7.24 -14.20
CA ILE A 154 12.96 8.14 -15.16
C ILE A 154 12.10 7.32 -16.13
N ILE A 155 12.61 6.18 -16.57
CA ILE A 155 11.94 5.32 -17.55
C ILE A 155 11.50 4.03 -16.87
N PRO A 156 10.18 3.75 -16.77
CA PRO A 156 9.66 2.47 -16.30
C PRO A 156 10.31 1.29 -17.01
N ARG A 157 10.35 0.11 -16.38
CA ARG A 157 10.86 -1.10 -17.04
C ARG A 157 10.09 -1.36 -18.34
N TYR A 158 10.76 -1.28 -19.49
CA TYR A 158 10.12 -1.40 -20.81
C TYR A 158 10.86 -2.28 -21.81
N LEU A 159 12.10 -2.71 -21.52
CA LEU A 159 12.89 -3.57 -22.40
C LEU A 159 12.99 -4.99 -21.83
N SER A 160 12.95 -5.97 -22.72
CA SER A 160 13.25 -7.37 -22.45
C SER A 160 14.75 -7.60 -22.34
N VAL A 161 15.13 -8.80 -21.88
CA VAL A 161 16.53 -9.25 -21.89
C VAL A 161 17.15 -9.31 -23.28
N SER A 162 16.33 -9.35 -24.35
CA SER A 162 16.80 -9.31 -25.73
C SER A 162 16.94 -7.89 -26.30
N GLY A 163 16.64 -6.84 -25.50
CA GLY A 163 16.66 -5.44 -25.94
C GLY A 163 15.40 -5.00 -26.69
N GLU A 164 14.36 -5.83 -26.75
CA GLU A 164 13.10 -5.53 -27.43
C GLU A 164 12.06 -4.98 -26.44
N PRO A 165 11.00 -4.27 -26.87
CA PRO A 165 9.96 -3.82 -25.95
C PRO A 165 9.26 -4.97 -25.22
N LEU A 166 9.06 -4.82 -23.90
CA LEU A 166 8.24 -5.72 -23.10
C LEU A 166 6.79 -5.70 -23.59
N PRO A 167 6.04 -6.81 -23.43
CA PRO A 167 4.67 -6.88 -23.91
C PRO A 167 3.78 -5.82 -23.25
N ASN A 168 2.78 -5.34 -23.99
CA ASN A 168 1.82 -4.39 -23.47
C ASN A 168 1.06 -4.96 -22.25
N PRO A 169 0.92 -4.22 -21.13
CA PRO A 169 0.24 -4.70 -19.92
C PRO A 169 -1.19 -5.23 -20.14
N ARG A 170 -1.96 -4.57 -21.01
CA ARG A 170 -3.32 -5.01 -21.36
C ARG A 170 -3.30 -6.33 -22.14
N HIS A 171 -2.30 -6.53 -22.99
CA HIS A 171 -2.16 -7.79 -23.72
C HIS A 171 -1.76 -8.94 -22.78
N ILE A 172 -0.92 -8.68 -21.78
CA ILE A 172 -0.62 -9.64 -20.70
C ILE A 172 -1.88 -9.95 -19.90
N SER A 173 -2.63 -8.93 -19.46
CA SER A 173 -3.90 -9.12 -18.74
C SER A 173 -4.90 -9.99 -19.52
N ASN A 174 -5.06 -9.73 -20.82
CA ASN A 174 -5.91 -10.54 -21.70
C ASN A 174 -5.45 -11.99 -21.88
N SER A 175 -4.12 -12.24 -21.85
CA SER A 175 -3.54 -13.56 -22.13
C SER A 175 -3.35 -14.43 -20.88
N VAL A 176 -3.10 -13.80 -19.74
CA VAL A 176 -2.75 -14.45 -18.47
C VAL A 176 -3.91 -14.43 -17.49
N HIS A 177 -4.63 -13.31 -17.37
CA HIS A 177 -5.60 -13.06 -16.31
C HIS A 177 -7.07 -13.15 -16.77
N ASN A 178 -7.33 -13.58 -18.01
CA ASN A 178 -8.69 -13.73 -18.53
C ASN A 178 -9.28 -15.10 -18.19
N GLY A 179 -10.12 -15.16 -17.15
CA GLY A 179 -10.85 -16.38 -16.73
C GLY A 179 -12.24 -16.54 -17.38
N GLY A 180 -12.59 -15.71 -18.36
CA GLY A 180 -13.94 -15.70 -18.94
C GLY A 180 -14.93 -14.81 -18.18
N ILE A 181 -16.23 -15.00 -18.46
CA ILE A 181 -17.30 -14.10 -17.98
C ILE A 181 -17.67 -14.37 -16.51
N SER A 182 -17.59 -15.63 -16.10
CA SER A 182 -17.94 -16.10 -14.76
C SER A 182 -16.80 -16.97 -14.22
N PRO A 183 -15.75 -16.39 -13.63
CA PRO A 183 -14.72 -17.18 -12.99
C PRO A 183 -15.33 -18.00 -11.85
N PRO A 184 -14.79 -19.20 -11.59
CA PRO A 184 -15.31 -20.09 -10.56
C PRO A 184 -15.33 -19.41 -9.19
N ARG A 185 -16.40 -19.67 -8.43
CA ARG A 185 -16.44 -19.31 -7.02
C ARG A 185 -15.53 -20.25 -6.25
N GLY A 186 -14.81 -19.72 -5.27
CA GLY A 186 -14.19 -20.56 -4.25
C GLY A 186 -15.26 -21.23 -3.38
N CYS A 187 -14.82 -22.14 -2.52
CA CYS A 187 -15.68 -22.81 -1.54
C CYS A 187 -15.11 -22.81 -0.11
N GLN A 188 -13.98 -22.13 0.11
CA GLN A 188 -13.28 -22.13 1.39
C GLN A 188 -13.46 -20.83 2.18
N PHE A 189 -13.43 -19.68 1.51
CA PHE A 189 -13.41 -18.39 2.18
C PHE A 189 -14.54 -17.50 1.73
N THR A 190 -15.01 -16.69 2.67
CA THR A 190 -16.10 -15.77 2.45
C THR A 190 -15.58 -14.47 1.85
N VAL A 191 -16.48 -13.66 1.28
CA VAL A 191 -16.14 -12.33 0.75
C VAL A 191 -15.52 -11.43 1.82
N LEU A 192 -15.83 -11.66 3.10
CA LEU A 192 -15.21 -10.94 4.21
C LEU A 192 -13.68 -11.05 4.20
N LEU A 193 -13.12 -12.23 3.88
CA LEU A 193 -11.66 -12.41 3.84
C LEU A 193 -11.01 -11.51 2.78
N THR A 194 -11.59 -11.43 1.57
CA THR A 194 -11.11 -10.57 0.48
C THR A 194 -10.99 -9.11 0.93
N PHE A 195 -12.07 -8.57 1.49
CA PHE A 195 -12.15 -7.15 1.81
C PHE A 195 -11.52 -6.80 3.16
N PHE A 196 -11.39 -7.78 4.08
CA PHE A 196 -10.49 -7.64 5.23
C PHE A 196 -9.03 -7.59 4.79
N GLY A 197 -8.63 -8.37 3.79
CA GLY A 197 -7.31 -8.25 3.17
C GLY A 197 -7.06 -6.88 2.53
N GLN A 198 -8.06 -6.29 1.86
CA GLN A 198 -7.99 -4.91 1.37
C GLN A 198 -7.85 -3.90 2.53
N PHE A 199 -8.61 -4.09 3.62
CA PHE A 199 -8.49 -3.25 4.81
C PHE A 199 -7.09 -3.32 5.43
N VAL A 200 -6.47 -4.50 5.47
CA VAL A 200 -5.07 -4.70 5.91
C VAL A 200 -4.07 -4.04 4.96
N ASP A 201 -4.24 -4.15 3.64
CA ASP A 201 -3.37 -3.47 2.65
C ASP A 201 -3.39 -1.95 2.88
N HIS A 202 -4.58 -1.41 3.10
CA HIS A 202 -4.76 0.03 3.26
C HIS A 202 -4.13 0.55 4.57
N ASP A 203 -3.95 -0.30 5.57
CA ASP A 203 -3.31 0.06 6.85
C ASP A 203 -1.80 0.22 6.72
N VAL A 204 -1.15 -0.59 5.88
CA VAL A 204 0.31 -0.67 5.81
C VAL A 204 0.92 0.00 4.59
N ILE A 205 0.13 0.31 3.55
CA ILE A 205 0.65 0.93 2.33
C ILE A 205 -0.35 1.83 1.58
N SER A 206 0.15 3.00 1.17
CA SER A 206 -0.52 3.93 0.25
C SER A 206 0.53 4.65 -0.59
N THR A 207 0.46 4.55 -1.92
CA THR A 207 1.45 5.17 -2.80
C THR A 207 0.85 6.36 -3.56
N PRO A 208 1.32 7.60 -3.32
CA PRO A 208 0.89 8.76 -4.09
C PRO A 208 1.48 8.74 -5.50
N THR A 209 0.87 9.51 -6.38
CA THR A 209 1.11 9.51 -7.82
C THR A 209 1.75 10.80 -8.34
N LYS A 210 2.31 11.63 -7.44
CA LYS A 210 2.95 12.88 -7.85
C LYS A 210 4.25 12.61 -8.64
N GLU A 211 4.44 13.36 -9.72
CA GLU A 211 5.69 13.39 -10.47
C GLU A 211 6.74 14.18 -9.70
N ASP A 212 7.76 13.49 -9.19
CA ASP A 212 9.05 14.09 -8.85
C ASP A 212 10.06 13.60 -9.89
N ARG A 213 10.84 14.53 -10.47
CA ARG A 213 11.54 14.30 -11.75
C ARG A 213 13.05 14.02 -11.67
N GLU A 214 13.72 14.02 -10.50
CA GLU A 214 15.18 13.78 -10.46
C GLU A 214 15.69 12.98 -9.23
N GLY A 215 16.61 12.03 -9.47
CA GLY A 215 17.18 11.05 -8.51
C GLY A 215 16.64 9.61 -8.70
N PRO A 216 17.33 8.54 -8.22
CA PRO A 216 16.81 7.17 -8.28
C PRO A 216 15.41 7.09 -7.69
N ARG A 217 14.40 6.88 -8.55
CA ARG A 217 13.00 6.96 -8.14
C ARG A 217 12.70 5.89 -7.10
N ASN A 218 12.28 6.35 -5.91
CA ASN A 218 11.72 5.49 -4.89
C ASN A 218 10.34 6.00 -4.49
N GLN A 219 9.34 5.12 -4.57
CA GLN A 219 7.97 5.50 -4.29
C GLN A 219 7.77 5.72 -2.79
N MET A 220 6.94 6.70 -2.45
CA MET A 220 6.61 7.03 -1.07
C MET A 220 5.51 6.10 -0.55
N ASN A 221 5.55 5.77 0.73
CA ASN A 221 4.42 5.25 1.49
C ASN A 221 3.79 6.38 2.31
N GLN A 222 2.54 6.74 2.04
CA GLN A 222 1.77 7.72 2.82
C GLN A 222 1.10 7.11 4.06
N ALA A 223 0.99 5.78 4.13
CA ALA A 223 0.50 5.09 5.30
C ALA A 223 1.66 4.80 6.28
N SER A 224 1.32 4.62 7.56
CA SER A 224 2.21 3.91 8.50
C SER A 224 2.47 2.50 7.94
N SER A 225 3.65 1.92 8.22
CA SER A 225 3.93 0.52 7.82
C SER A 225 3.54 -0.49 8.90
N PHE A 226 2.98 0.00 10.01
CA PHE A 226 2.57 -0.83 11.14
C PHE A 226 1.12 -1.27 10.96
N LEU A 227 0.78 -2.44 11.51
CA LEU A 227 -0.62 -2.84 11.70
C LEU A 227 -1.18 -2.07 12.90
N ASP A 228 -1.52 -0.79 12.71
CA ASP A 228 -1.90 0.12 13.80
C ASP A 228 -3.26 0.79 13.63
N LEU A 229 -4.09 0.27 12.71
CA LEU A 229 -5.43 0.79 12.40
C LEU A 229 -5.39 2.27 11.95
N SER A 230 -4.32 2.68 11.28
CA SER A 230 -4.23 3.97 10.61
C SER A 230 -5.35 4.17 9.57
N VAL A 231 -5.91 3.08 9.02
CA VAL A 231 -7.16 3.14 8.21
C VAL A 231 -8.36 3.71 8.95
N THR A 232 -8.40 3.59 10.27
CA THR A 232 -9.46 4.13 11.14
C THR A 232 -9.03 5.45 11.78
N TYR A 233 -7.77 5.56 12.22
CA TYR A 233 -7.28 6.69 13.03
C TYR A 233 -6.52 7.77 12.23
N GLY A 234 -6.15 7.49 10.99
CA GLY A 234 -5.30 8.36 10.18
C GLY A 234 -3.81 8.07 10.35
N SER A 235 -3.04 8.46 9.33
CA SER A 235 -1.56 8.35 9.31
C SER A 235 -0.85 9.70 9.62
N THR A 236 -1.60 10.72 10.03
CA THR A 236 -1.07 12.03 10.43
C THR A 236 -1.86 12.59 11.62
N HIS A 237 -1.28 13.55 12.34
CA HIS A 237 -1.96 14.21 13.46
C HIS A 237 -3.19 14.99 12.99
N GLU A 238 -3.11 15.62 11.81
CA GLU A 238 -4.22 16.39 11.25
C GLU A 238 -5.44 15.50 10.98
N THR A 239 -5.22 14.30 10.41
CA THR A 239 -6.32 13.35 10.19
C THR A 239 -6.86 12.77 11.49
N GLU A 240 -6.01 12.54 12.49
CA GLU A 240 -6.45 12.09 13.82
C GLU A 240 -7.35 13.15 14.49
N GLU A 241 -6.92 14.41 14.50
CA GLU A 241 -7.69 15.53 15.05
C GLU A 241 -9.03 15.75 14.34
N ASP A 242 -9.08 15.48 13.04
CA ASP A 242 -10.32 15.58 12.26
C ASP A 242 -11.34 14.48 12.59
N LEU A 243 -10.90 13.33 13.12
CA LEU A 243 -11.71 12.13 13.32
C LEU A 243 -12.09 11.87 14.78
N VAL A 244 -11.39 12.48 15.75
CA VAL A 244 -11.52 12.18 17.17
C VAL A 244 -12.18 13.36 17.91
N ASP A 245 -13.17 13.06 18.74
CA ASP A 245 -13.64 13.96 19.77
C ASP A 245 -12.84 13.72 21.06
N PHE A 246 -11.76 14.47 21.26
CA PHE A 246 -10.89 14.33 22.43
C PHE A 246 -11.55 14.70 23.77
N SER A 247 -12.73 15.33 23.75
CA SER A 247 -13.48 15.60 24.98
C SER A 247 -14.13 14.34 25.54
N THR A 248 -14.55 13.42 24.67
CA THR A 248 -15.20 12.15 25.04
C THR A 248 -14.29 10.94 24.86
N GLY A 249 -13.24 11.07 24.02
CA GLY A 249 -12.36 9.98 23.62
C GLY A 249 -12.93 9.06 22.55
N LYS A 250 -14.03 9.48 21.90
CA LYS A 250 -14.71 8.75 20.82
C LYS A 250 -14.27 9.23 19.44
N LEU A 251 -14.52 8.42 18.43
CA LEU A 251 -14.50 8.86 17.04
C LEU A 251 -15.81 9.56 16.70
N TYR A 252 -15.73 10.61 15.87
CA TYR A 252 -16.90 11.27 15.33
C TYR A 252 -17.77 10.27 14.56
N GLU A 253 -19.05 10.22 14.91
CA GLU A 253 -20.03 9.33 14.31
C GLU A 253 -21.01 10.13 13.45
N GLY A 254 -21.33 9.61 12.27
CA GLY A 254 -22.36 10.15 11.39
C GLY A 254 -23.77 9.71 11.81
N SER A 255 -24.77 10.10 11.01
CA SER A 255 -26.14 9.66 11.25
C SER A 255 -26.26 8.14 11.19
N PHE A 256 -27.04 7.55 12.11
CA PHE A 256 -27.32 6.11 12.17
C PHE A 256 -26.11 5.21 12.41
N GLY A 257 -25.09 5.68 13.12
CA GLY A 257 -23.89 4.88 13.38
C GLY A 257 -23.03 4.64 12.15
N LEU A 258 -23.13 5.48 11.14
CA LEU A 258 -22.26 5.43 9.97
C LEU A 258 -21.00 6.25 10.21
N LEU A 259 -20.00 6.08 9.36
CA LEU A 259 -18.85 6.98 9.33
C LEU A 259 -19.30 8.46 9.26
N PRO A 260 -18.53 9.38 9.83
CA PRO A 260 -18.86 10.80 9.76
C PRO A 260 -18.83 11.28 8.30
N GLN A 261 -19.67 12.26 7.99
CA GLN A 261 -19.65 12.88 6.66
C GLN A 261 -18.43 13.78 6.52
N GLY A 262 -17.89 13.84 5.30
CA GLY A 262 -16.78 14.75 5.01
C GLY A 262 -16.64 15.02 3.52
N GLU A 263 -15.67 15.88 3.21
CA GLU A 263 -15.21 16.02 1.83
C GLU A 263 -14.44 14.77 1.42
N GLY A 264 -14.75 14.22 0.26
CA GLY A 264 -14.11 13.00 -0.21
C GLY A 264 -14.45 12.68 -1.65
N GLU A 265 -13.88 11.57 -2.10
CA GLU A 265 -14.10 11.06 -3.45
C GLU A 265 -15.27 10.09 -3.44
N CYS A 266 -16.44 10.59 -3.79
CA CYS A 266 -17.61 9.77 -4.02
C CYS A 266 -18.43 10.29 -5.20
N ILE A 267 -19.39 9.51 -5.68
CA ILE A 267 -20.24 9.93 -6.81
C ILE A 267 -20.93 11.28 -6.51
N GLU A 268 -21.09 12.09 -7.56
CA GLU A 268 -21.68 13.43 -7.44
C GLU A 268 -23.08 13.40 -6.82
N ASN A 269 -23.44 14.52 -6.17
CA ASN A 269 -24.73 14.69 -5.48
C ASN A 269 -24.99 13.65 -4.37
N THR A 270 -23.93 13.21 -3.68
CA THR A 270 -24.05 12.35 -2.49
C THR A 270 -23.20 12.86 -1.35
N ARG A 271 -23.50 12.40 -0.13
CA ARG A 271 -22.76 12.76 1.09
C ARG A 271 -21.64 11.76 1.28
N CYS A 272 -20.41 12.14 0.96
CA CYS A 272 -19.26 11.26 1.16
C CYS A 272 -19.00 11.03 2.65
N PHE A 273 -18.33 9.93 2.95
CA PHE A 273 -17.80 9.66 4.28
C PHE A 273 -16.39 10.24 4.42
N ARG A 274 -15.90 10.32 5.65
CA ARG A 274 -14.49 10.54 5.97
C ARG A 274 -14.03 9.46 6.95
N SER A 275 -12.76 9.09 6.84
CA SER A 275 -12.10 8.05 7.63
C SER A 275 -10.58 8.28 7.63
N GLY A 276 -9.83 7.45 8.37
CA GLY A 276 -8.38 7.53 8.48
C GLY A 276 -7.64 7.31 7.15
N ASP A 277 -8.22 6.49 6.27
CA ASP A 277 -7.75 6.27 4.90
C ASP A 277 -8.73 6.82 3.85
N GLN A 278 -8.20 7.51 2.84
CA GLN A 278 -9.00 8.18 1.80
C GLN A 278 -9.68 7.22 0.83
N ARG A 279 -9.21 5.96 0.73
CA ARG A 279 -9.75 4.96 -0.19
C ARG A 279 -10.95 4.21 0.39
N HIS A 280 -11.44 4.60 1.57
CA HIS A 280 -12.57 3.97 2.24
C HIS A 280 -13.88 3.92 1.44
N THR A 281 -14.06 4.83 0.49
CA THR A 281 -15.23 4.87 -0.40
C THR A 281 -15.04 4.03 -1.66
N GLU A 282 -13.87 3.42 -1.89
CA GLU A 282 -13.58 2.70 -3.13
C GLU A 282 -14.67 1.68 -3.43
N ASN A 283 -15.11 0.90 -2.44
CA ASN A 283 -16.25 0.00 -2.55
C ASN A 283 -17.04 -0.09 -1.22
N PRO A 284 -18.32 -0.52 -1.24
CA PRO A 284 -19.14 -0.54 -0.02
C PRO A 284 -18.74 -1.62 1.00
N PHE A 285 -18.02 -2.67 0.59
CA PHE A 285 -17.52 -3.68 1.53
C PHE A 285 -16.46 -3.09 2.47
N LEU A 286 -15.52 -2.31 1.92
CA LEU A 286 -14.52 -1.61 2.71
C LEU A 286 -15.17 -0.59 3.66
N ASN A 287 -16.18 0.15 3.19
CA ASN A 287 -16.92 1.09 4.04
C ASN A 287 -17.66 0.40 5.20
N THR A 288 -18.21 -0.79 4.95
CA THR A 288 -18.84 -1.65 5.96
C THR A 288 -17.86 -2.03 7.06
N ILE A 289 -16.66 -2.52 6.69
CA ILE A 289 -15.61 -2.89 7.65
C ILE A 289 -15.12 -1.67 8.44
N GLN A 290 -14.92 -0.54 7.79
CA GLN A 290 -14.50 0.68 8.48
C GLN A 290 -15.54 1.19 9.48
N THR A 291 -16.82 1.12 9.11
CA THR A 291 -17.91 1.47 10.03
C THR A 291 -17.92 0.54 11.25
N LEU A 292 -17.64 -0.76 11.07
CA LEU A 292 -17.53 -1.72 12.16
C LEU A 292 -16.42 -1.34 13.16
N PHE A 293 -15.20 -1.03 12.68
CA PHE A 293 -14.10 -0.64 13.57
C PHE A 293 -14.34 0.70 14.28
N MET A 294 -14.98 1.67 13.62
CA MET A 294 -15.38 2.92 14.26
C MET A 294 -16.39 2.67 15.40
N ARG A 295 -17.43 1.86 15.14
CA ARG A 295 -18.43 1.48 16.15
C ARG A 295 -17.79 0.75 17.33
N GLU A 296 -16.85 -0.16 17.06
CA GLU A 296 -16.16 -0.90 18.12
C GLU A 296 -15.27 0.00 18.97
N HIS A 297 -14.58 0.98 18.37
CA HIS A 297 -13.87 2.00 19.13
C HIS A 297 -14.83 2.74 20.07
N ASN A 298 -15.96 3.24 19.57
CA ASN A 298 -16.92 4.00 20.39
C ASN A 298 -17.51 3.14 21.52
N ARG A 299 -17.79 1.86 21.26
CA ARG A 299 -18.27 0.90 22.27
C ARG A 299 -17.24 0.67 23.38
N ILE A 300 -15.97 0.47 23.02
CA ILE A 300 -14.88 0.30 24.00
C ILE A 300 -14.65 1.59 24.78
N ALA A 301 -14.69 2.75 24.11
CA ALA A 301 -14.51 4.05 24.76
C ALA A 301 -15.59 4.31 25.82
N ASP A 302 -16.86 3.97 25.54
CA ASP A 302 -17.95 4.03 26.53
C ASP A 302 -17.66 3.16 27.76
N ILE A 303 -17.26 1.90 27.54
CA ILE A 303 -16.94 0.98 28.63
C ILE A 303 -15.75 1.50 29.46
N LEU A 304 -14.69 2.00 28.81
CA LEU A 304 -13.52 2.55 29.50
C LEU A 304 -13.85 3.80 30.30
N HIS A 305 -14.75 4.66 29.80
CA HIS A 305 -15.24 5.83 30.53
C HIS A 305 -16.03 5.41 31.79
N GLU A 306 -16.95 4.45 31.66
CA GLU A 306 -17.78 3.95 32.76
C GLU A 306 -16.95 3.37 33.91
N ILE A 307 -15.91 2.58 33.60
CA ILE A 307 -15.05 1.96 34.62
C ILE A 307 -13.96 2.90 35.13
N ASN A 308 -13.55 3.92 34.35
CA ASN A 308 -12.51 4.89 34.71
C ASN A 308 -13.04 6.34 34.65
N LEU A 309 -13.99 6.69 35.51
CA LEU A 309 -14.60 8.04 35.56
C LEU A 309 -13.60 9.20 35.76
N HIS A 310 -12.38 8.90 36.19
CA HIS A 310 -11.30 9.87 36.40
C HIS A 310 -10.43 10.10 35.14
N TRP A 311 -10.60 9.31 34.08
CA TRP A 311 -9.88 9.50 32.82
C TRP A 311 -10.53 10.61 31.99
N ASN A 312 -9.70 11.46 31.40
CA ASN A 312 -10.15 12.42 30.39
C ASN A 312 -10.33 11.73 29.02
N GLY A 313 -11.00 12.40 28.09
CA GLY A 313 -11.26 11.85 26.76
C GLY A 313 -9.99 11.49 25.99
N GLU A 314 -8.90 12.24 26.13
CA GLU A 314 -7.61 11.89 25.50
C GLU A 314 -7.06 10.54 25.99
N ARG A 315 -7.11 10.28 27.31
CA ARG A 315 -6.69 9.00 27.89
C ARG A 315 -7.60 7.87 27.42
N ILE A 316 -8.91 8.10 27.40
CA ILE A 316 -9.90 7.13 26.88
C ILE A 316 -9.57 6.79 25.43
N TYR A 317 -9.41 7.79 24.56
CA TYR A 317 -9.06 7.59 23.15
C TYR A 317 -7.79 6.75 22.98
N LYS A 318 -6.70 7.13 23.68
CA LYS A 318 -5.39 6.48 23.55
C LYS A 318 -5.42 5.03 24.04
N GLU A 319 -6.13 4.73 25.13
CA GLU A 319 -6.29 3.35 25.62
C GLU A 319 -7.23 2.54 24.73
N THR A 320 -8.34 3.12 24.25
CA THR A 320 -9.24 2.47 23.28
C THR A 320 -8.50 2.12 21.99
N ARG A 321 -7.77 3.07 21.41
CA ARG A 321 -6.95 2.86 20.20
C ARG A 321 -5.94 1.74 20.44
N LYS A 322 -5.20 1.77 21.55
CA LYS A 322 -4.22 0.73 21.90
C LYS A 322 -4.86 -0.66 22.01
N LEU A 323 -6.00 -0.77 22.68
CA LEU A 323 -6.73 -2.03 22.85
C LEU A 323 -7.25 -2.56 21.51
N LEU A 324 -7.93 -1.72 20.73
CA LEU A 324 -8.51 -2.11 19.46
C LEU A 324 -7.44 -2.45 18.41
N THR A 325 -6.30 -1.75 18.40
CA THR A 325 -5.13 -2.15 17.60
C THR A 325 -4.63 -3.54 18.02
N GLY A 326 -4.61 -3.86 19.31
CA GLY A 326 -4.24 -5.20 19.79
C GLY A 326 -5.20 -6.29 19.30
N ILE A 327 -6.51 -6.03 19.34
CA ILE A 327 -7.55 -6.93 18.79
C ILE A 327 -7.34 -7.11 17.29
N TYR A 328 -7.15 -6.02 16.55
CA TYR A 328 -6.90 -6.06 15.11
C TYR A 328 -5.65 -6.87 14.75
N GLN A 329 -4.52 -6.60 15.42
CA GLN A 329 -3.30 -7.38 15.23
C GLN A 329 -3.53 -8.86 15.54
N HIS A 330 -4.28 -9.18 16.60
CA HIS A 330 -4.61 -10.57 16.92
C HIS A 330 -5.36 -11.23 15.76
N ILE A 331 -6.46 -10.65 15.28
CA ILE A 331 -7.23 -11.15 14.11
C ILE A 331 -6.32 -11.34 12.89
N VAL A 332 -5.44 -10.38 12.60
CA VAL A 332 -4.51 -10.49 11.47
C VAL A 332 -3.60 -11.71 11.60
N PHE A 333 -2.99 -11.92 12.77
CA PHE A 333 -2.02 -13.00 12.97
C PHE A 333 -2.63 -14.37 13.29
N THR A 334 -3.83 -14.44 13.87
CA THR A 334 -4.49 -15.72 14.23
C THR A 334 -5.46 -16.24 13.19
N GLU A 335 -6.06 -15.37 12.38
CA GLU A 335 -7.12 -15.77 11.44
C GLU A 335 -6.75 -15.44 10.00
N PHE A 336 -6.41 -14.18 9.71
CA PHE A 336 -6.19 -13.73 8.34
C PHE A 336 -4.93 -14.31 7.70
N LEU A 337 -3.77 -14.23 8.37
CA LEU A 337 -2.51 -14.74 7.83
C LEU A 337 -2.52 -16.26 7.66
N PRO A 338 -3.01 -17.08 8.63
CA PRO A 338 -3.25 -18.49 8.40
C PRO A 338 -4.14 -18.71 7.19
N ALA A 339 -5.32 -18.06 7.11
CA ALA A 339 -6.24 -18.18 5.98
C ALA A 339 -5.58 -17.94 4.62
N LEU A 340 -4.67 -16.95 4.54
CA LEU A 340 -3.99 -16.55 3.31
C LEU A 340 -2.77 -17.42 2.96
N LEU A 341 -1.94 -17.76 3.94
CA LEU A 341 -0.62 -18.40 3.73
C LEU A 341 -0.62 -19.90 4.03
N GLY A 342 -1.60 -20.38 4.79
CA GLY A 342 -1.65 -21.70 5.38
C GLY A 342 -0.86 -21.85 6.67
N ASP A 343 -1.23 -22.87 7.46
CA ASP A 343 -0.64 -23.14 8.78
C ASP A 343 0.88 -23.38 8.72
N GLU A 344 1.35 -24.07 7.68
CA GLU A 344 2.77 -24.43 7.51
C GLU A 344 3.65 -23.20 7.35
N LEU A 345 3.35 -22.32 6.38
CA LEU A 345 4.13 -21.10 6.16
C LEU A 345 3.98 -20.14 7.34
N THR A 346 2.77 -19.99 7.89
CA THR A 346 2.53 -19.10 9.02
C THR A 346 3.36 -19.52 10.24
N SER A 347 3.47 -20.82 10.49
CA SER A 347 4.30 -21.38 11.56
C SER A 347 5.80 -21.27 11.24
N GLN A 348 6.21 -21.58 10.00
CA GLN A 348 7.61 -21.52 9.56
C GLN A 348 8.20 -20.11 9.75
N PHE A 349 7.41 -19.07 9.46
CA PHE A 349 7.82 -17.68 9.64
C PHE A 349 7.57 -17.13 11.05
N GLY A 350 7.06 -17.95 11.98
CA GLY A 350 6.83 -17.55 13.37
C GLY A 350 5.78 -16.46 13.53
N LEU A 351 4.76 -16.45 12.66
CA LEU A 351 3.74 -15.41 12.60
C LEU A 351 2.59 -15.65 13.60
N LEU A 352 2.41 -16.87 14.09
CA LEU A 352 1.36 -17.19 15.06
C LEU A 352 1.66 -16.57 16.44
N PRO A 353 0.65 -15.97 17.10
CA PRO A 353 0.79 -15.54 18.49
C PRO A 353 1.05 -16.73 19.43
N LYS A 354 1.67 -16.45 20.58
CA LYS A 354 1.79 -17.46 21.64
C LYS A 354 0.40 -17.80 22.19
N PRO A 355 0.12 -19.08 22.53
CA PRO A 355 -1.14 -19.45 23.17
C PRO A 355 -1.38 -18.74 24.52
N VAL A 356 -0.29 -18.41 25.23
CA VAL A 356 -0.34 -17.72 26.54
C VAL A 356 0.80 -16.71 26.64
N GLY A 357 0.52 -15.55 27.25
CA GLY A 357 1.51 -14.52 27.55
C GLY A 357 1.86 -13.63 26.35
N PHE A 358 3.05 -13.03 26.38
CA PHE A 358 3.48 -12.05 25.38
C PHE A 358 4.67 -12.56 24.55
N ASN A 359 4.73 -12.11 23.30
CA ASN A 359 5.95 -12.20 22.50
C ASN A 359 6.87 -11.01 22.84
N THR A 360 8.14 -11.29 23.13
CA THR A 360 9.16 -10.28 23.48
C THR A 360 10.23 -10.14 22.39
N GLN A 361 10.00 -10.68 21.18
CA GLN A 361 10.94 -10.71 20.06
C GLN A 361 11.08 -9.37 19.31
N TYR A 362 10.81 -8.23 19.95
CA TYR A 362 11.08 -6.94 19.31
C TYR A 362 12.57 -6.80 18.99
N ASN A 363 12.89 -6.57 17.71
CA ASN A 363 14.25 -6.38 17.23
C ASN A 363 14.38 -5.00 16.59
N ASP A 364 15.06 -4.08 17.28
CA ASP A 364 15.25 -2.70 16.85
C ASP A 364 16.26 -2.52 15.70
N ASN A 365 16.85 -3.61 15.21
CA ASN A 365 17.68 -3.62 14.00
C ASN A 365 16.88 -3.97 12.73
N VAL A 366 15.58 -4.28 12.86
CA VAL A 366 14.70 -4.58 11.73
C VAL A 366 14.02 -3.30 11.26
N ASP A 367 14.23 -2.95 9.99
CA ASP A 367 13.46 -1.90 9.32
C ASP A 367 12.04 -2.41 9.03
N ALA A 368 11.06 -1.80 9.71
CA ALA A 368 9.64 -2.11 9.62
C ALA A 368 8.94 -1.48 8.40
N GLY A 369 9.64 -0.75 7.52
CA GLY A 369 9.02 -0.14 6.35
C GLY A 369 8.41 -1.16 5.38
N THR A 370 7.18 -0.93 4.94
CA THR A 370 6.51 -1.80 3.97
C THR A 370 7.25 -1.82 2.64
N ARG A 371 7.66 -3.01 2.22
CA ARG A 371 8.56 -3.18 1.08
C ARG A 371 7.84 -2.87 -0.23
N ASN A 372 8.52 -2.22 -1.18
CA ASN A 372 7.93 -1.80 -2.45
C ASN A 372 7.25 -2.95 -3.23
N ALA A 373 7.89 -4.11 -3.27
CA ALA A 373 7.35 -5.31 -3.94
C ALA A 373 6.09 -5.87 -3.28
N PHE A 374 5.90 -5.64 -1.97
CA PHE A 374 4.69 -6.05 -1.25
C PHE A 374 3.48 -5.29 -1.78
N GLY A 375 3.50 -3.96 -1.73
CA GLY A 375 2.37 -3.13 -2.15
C GLY A 375 2.21 -2.96 -3.66
N ALA A 376 3.27 -3.13 -4.45
CA ALA A 376 3.21 -2.97 -5.90
C ALA A 376 2.92 -4.27 -6.66
N ALA A 377 3.05 -5.44 -6.01
CA ALA A 377 2.80 -6.73 -6.65
C ALA A 377 2.27 -7.82 -5.72
N ALA A 378 2.99 -8.21 -4.66
CA ALA A 378 2.71 -9.46 -3.93
C ALA A 378 1.34 -9.44 -3.24
N PHE A 379 1.02 -8.39 -2.49
CA PHE A 379 -0.25 -8.29 -1.75
C PHE A 379 -1.45 -7.91 -2.64
N ARG A 380 -1.21 -7.72 -3.94
CA ARG A 380 -2.26 -7.55 -4.96
C ARG A 380 -2.93 -8.88 -5.34
N ILE A 381 -2.53 -10.00 -4.73
CA ILE A 381 -3.22 -11.29 -4.85
C ILE A 381 -4.72 -11.20 -4.53
N GLY A 382 -5.10 -10.34 -3.59
CA GLY A 382 -6.51 -10.10 -3.25
C GLY A 382 -7.40 -9.69 -4.43
N HIS A 383 -6.83 -9.12 -5.49
CA HIS A 383 -7.58 -8.75 -6.69
C HIS A 383 -8.17 -9.97 -7.43
N THR A 384 -7.61 -11.17 -7.24
CA THR A 384 -8.13 -12.42 -7.81
C THR A 384 -9.36 -12.93 -7.05
N PHE A 385 -9.50 -12.54 -5.77
CA PHE A 385 -10.60 -12.99 -4.91
C PHE A 385 -11.88 -12.13 -5.06
N ILE A 386 -11.80 -11.03 -5.80
CA ILE A 386 -12.91 -10.09 -5.99
C ILE A 386 -13.96 -10.70 -6.92
N GLY A 387 -15.19 -10.89 -6.42
CA GLY A 387 -16.34 -11.31 -7.22
C GLY A 387 -16.95 -10.19 -8.08
N SER A 388 -17.96 -10.54 -8.88
CA SER A 388 -18.64 -9.59 -9.78
C SER A 388 -19.85 -8.88 -9.16
N LEU A 389 -20.25 -9.26 -7.94
CA LEU A 389 -21.49 -8.79 -7.30
C LEU A 389 -21.22 -8.26 -5.90
N ILE A 390 -22.10 -7.37 -5.48
CA ILE A 390 -22.35 -7.02 -4.09
C ILE A 390 -23.81 -7.27 -3.78
N GLY A 391 -24.08 -7.71 -2.55
CA GLY A 391 -25.43 -7.97 -2.10
C GLY A 391 -25.66 -7.67 -0.63
N SER A 392 -26.86 -8.06 -0.19
CA SER A 392 -27.31 -7.96 1.19
C SER A 392 -28.12 -9.19 1.59
N SER A 393 -28.15 -9.48 2.88
CA SER A 393 -28.94 -10.57 3.45
C SER A 393 -29.85 -10.10 4.59
N ASP A 394 -30.95 -10.80 4.80
CA ASP A 394 -31.88 -10.60 5.92
C ASP A 394 -31.36 -11.23 7.23
N MET A 395 -32.13 -11.15 8.33
CA MET A 395 -31.65 -11.60 9.65
C MET A 395 -31.49 -13.12 9.75
N ASN A 396 -32.06 -13.84 8.79
CA ASN A 396 -31.96 -15.28 8.64
C ASN A 396 -30.92 -15.66 7.57
N PHE A 397 -30.07 -14.70 7.16
CA PHE A 397 -29.06 -14.87 6.10
C PHE A 397 -29.62 -15.21 4.71
N ASN A 398 -30.93 -15.00 4.47
CA ASN A 398 -31.48 -15.12 3.12
C ASN A 398 -31.02 -13.92 2.30
N GLU A 399 -30.54 -14.19 1.09
CA GLU A 399 -30.16 -13.14 0.15
C GLU A 399 -31.38 -12.27 -0.23
N MET A 400 -31.21 -10.95 -0.15
CA MET A 400 -32.27 -9.99 -0.45
C MET A 400 -32.04 -9.31 -1.80
N HIS A 401 -30.86 -8.72 -1.97
CA HIS A 401 -30.50 -7.95 -3.16
C HIS A 401 -29.10 -8.31 -3.63
N ASN A 402 -28.89 -8.30 -4.94
CA ASN A 402 -27.60 -8.46 -5.59
C ASN A 402 -27.52 -7.49 -6.76
N ILE A 403 -26.42 -6.74 -6.85
CA ILE A 403 -26.15 -5.79 -7.92
C ILE A 403 -24.70 -5.93 -8.43
N PRO A 404 -24.43 -5.57 -9.70
CA PRO A 404 -23.08 -5.61 -10.24
C PRO A 404 -22.13 -4.68 -9.48
N LEU A 405 -21.00 -5.22 -9.01
CA LEU A 405 -20.02 -4.46 -8.23
C LEU A 405 -19.42 -3.30 -9.03
N GLU A 406 -19.32 -3.40 -10.36
CA GLU A 406 -18.84 -2.31 -11.22
C GLU A 406 -19.63 -1.00 -11.08
N ASN A 407 -20.89 -1.05 -10.63
CA ASN A 407 -21.73 0.13 -10.44
C ASN A 407 -21.58 0.75 -9.05
N GLU A 408 -20.89 0.07 -8.15
CA GLU A 408 -20.87 0.40 -6.72
C GLU A 408 -19.54 0.99 -6.24
N PHE A 409 -18.57 1.13 -7.14
CA PHE A 409 -17.35 1.84 -6.82
C PHE A 409 -17.63 3.32 -6.52
N PHE A 410 -17.09 3.84 -5.41
CA PHE A 410 -17.30 5.23 -4.96
C PHE A 410 -18.76 5.61 -4.69
N ASN A 411 -19.66 4.63 -4.54
CA ASN A 411 -21.09 4.86 -4.32
C ASN A 411 -21.50 4.67 -2.85
N PRO A 412 -21.66 5.75 -2.05
CA PRO A 412 -22.06 5.62 -0.66
C PRO A 412 -23.57 5.37 -0.50
N ARG A 413 -24.38 5.47 -1.57
CA ARG A 413 -25.85 5.30 -1.49
C ARG A 413 -26.22 3.92 -0.98
N THR A 414 -25.45 2.90 -1.34
CA THR A 414 -25.65 1.51 -0.93
C THR A 414 -25.44 1.33 0.57
N ILE A 415 -24.56 2.12 1.19
CA ILE A 415 -24.40 2.16 2.65
C ILE A 415 -25.56 2.92 3.31
N TYR A 416 -26.00 4.04 2.72
CA TYR A 416 -27.13 4.81 3.24
C TYR A 416 -28.48 4.10 3.09
N ASP A 417 -28.64 3.21 2.13
CA ASP A 417 -29.86 2.42 1.92
C ASP A 417 -29.98 1.29 2.95
N ARG A 418 -30.26 1.67 4.18
CA ARG A 418 -30.42 0.75 5.32
C ARG A 418 -31.55 -0.27 5.16
N LYS A 419 -32.49 -0.03 4.25
CA LYS A 419 -33.64 -0.92 4.05
C LYS A 419 -33.27 -2.10 3.16
N ASN A 420 -32.56 -1.84 2.07
CA ASN A 420 -32.25 -2.85 1.07
C ASN A 420 -30.81 -3.37 1.20
N PHE A 421 -29.87 -2.55 1.67
CA PHE A 421 -28.46 -2.91 1.83
C PHE A 421 -27.99 -2.58 3.25
N GLY A 422 -27.42 -1.39 3.46
CA GLY A 422 -26.88 -0.95 4.73
C GLY A 422 -25.68 -1.79 5.18
N VAL A 423 -25.00 -1.31 6.22
CA VAL A 423 -23.83 -1.98 6.80
C VAL A 423 -24.17 -3.40 7.24
N GLU A 424 -25.30 -3.59 7.93
CA GLU A 424 -25.69 -4.88 8.51
C GLU A 424 -26.11 -5.90 7.43
N GLY A 425 -26.83 -5.47 6.39
CA GLY A 425 -27.23 -6.34 5.28
C GLY A 425 -26.03 -6.79 4.47
N ILE A 426 -25.12 -5.86 4.14
CA ILE A 426 -23.89 -6.15 3.39
C ILE A 426 -23.00 -7.09 4.21
N LEU A 427 -22.79 -6.81 5.50
CA LEU A 427 -21.92 -7.63 6.35
C LEU A 427 -22.41 -9.09 6.45
N ARG A 428 -23.72 -9.31 6.63
CA ARG A 428 -24.29 -10.67 6.62
C ARG A 428 -24.09 -11.39 5.29
N TRP A 429 -24.24 -10.66 4.18
CA TRP A 429 -23.97 -11.22 2.86
C TRP A 429 -22.50 -11.58 2.68
N MET A 430 -21.57 -10.71 3.14
CA MET A 430 -20.13 -10.98 3.10
C MET A 430 -19.74 -12.22 3.91
N LEU A 431 -20.44 -12.49 5.01
CA LEU A 431 -20.23 -13.67 5.85
C LEU A 431 -20.77 -14.96 5.22
N ASN A 432 -21.79 -14.89 4.36
CA ASN A 432 -22.44 -16.08 3.78
C ASN A 432 -22.02 -16.37 2.33
N GLN A 433 -21.49 -15.38 1.60
CA GLN A 433 -21.04 -15.58 0.23
C GLN A 433 -19.57 -15.92 0.15
N PHE A 434 -19.24 -16.88 -0.72
CA PHE A 434 -17.86 -17.24 -1.04
C PHE A 434 -17.19 -16.21 -1.94
N GLN A 435 -15.90 -15.96 -1.71
CA GLN A 435 -15.04 -15.18 -2.60
C GLN A 435 -14.78 -15.91 -3.93
N SER A 436 -14.23 -15.20 -4.93
CA SER A 436 -13.73 -15.84 -6.16
C SER A 436 -12.57 -16.79 -5.87
N GLN A 437 -12.39 -17.80 -6.73
CA GLN A 437 -11.31 -18.78 -6.55
C GLN A 437 -9.93 -18.10 -6.49
N SER A 438 -9.05 -18.63 -5.64
CA SER A 438 -7.63 -18.27 -5.66
C SER A 438 -6.98 -18.90 -6.89
N ASP A 439 -6.98 -18.16 -7.99
CA ASP A 439 -6.35 -18.51 -9.24
C ASP A 439 -5.75 -17.25 -9.89
N ARG A 440 -5.16 -17.42 -11.07
CA ARG A 440 -4.52 -16.30 -11.78
C ARG A 440 -5.51 -15.36 -12.46
N PHE A 441 -6.82 -15.58 -12.38
CA PHE A 441 -7.79 -14.85 -13.20
C PHE A 441 -8.38 -13.64 -12.46
N LEU A 442 -8.80 -12.65 -13.25
CA LEU A 442 -9.48 -11.45 -12.78
C LEU A 442 -10.87 -11.38 -13.40
N THR A 443 -11.87 -11.06 -12.59
CA THR A 443 -13.25 -10.91 -13.08
C THR A 443 -13.35 -9.79 -14.11
N PRO A 444 -14.28 -9.87 -15.09
CA PRO A 444 -14.51 -8.76 -16.02
C PRO A 444 -14.84 -7.43 -15.34
N THR A 445 -15.43 -7.47 -14.14
CA THR A 445 -15.73 -6.30 -13.31
C THR A 445 -14.47 -5.47 -13.04
N VAL A 446 -13.38 -6.07 -12.57
CA VAL A 446 -12.12 -5.35 -12.30
C VAL A 446 -11.15 -5.35 -13.47
N ARG A 447 -11.26 -6.31 -14.40
CA ARG A 447 -10.36 -6.42 -15.57
C ARG A 447 -10.78 -5.55 -16.75
N ASN A 448 -12.04 -5.15 -16.85
CA ASN A 448 -12.54 -4.36 -17.99
C ASN A 448 -13.39 -3.15 -17.59
N ARG A 449 -14.01 -3.17 -16.40
CA ARG A 449 -15.03 -2.21 -15.98
C ARG A 449 -14.67 -1.51 -14.67
N LEU A 450 -13.41 -1.55 -14.26
CA LEU A 450 -12.95 -0.88 -13.04
C LEU A 450 -13.23 0.62 -13.17
N PHE A 451 -13.97 1.17 -12.21
CA PHE A 451 -14.35 2.59 -12.15
C PHE A 451 -15.04 3.12 -13.41
N GLN A 452 -15.74 2.23 -14.13
CA GLN A 452 -16.46 2.60 -15.33
C GLN A 452 -17.60 3.56 -15.01
N THR A 453 -17.59 4.75 -15.62
CA THR A 453 -18.70 5.72 -15.51
C THR A 453 -19.61 5.69 -16.73
N ARG A 454 -19.12 5.20 -17.88
CA ARG A 454 -19.88 5.04 -19.13
C ARG A 454 -19.43 3.77 -19.86
N PRO A 455 -20.32 3.08 -20.60
CA PRO A 455 -19.93 1.90 -21.37
C PRO A 455 -18.66 2.14 -22.21
N GLY A 456 -17.65 1.29 -22.01
CA GLY A 456 -16.39 1.33 -22.77
C GLY A 456 -15.27 2.19 -22.18
N ASN A 457 -15.48 2.91 -21.07
CA ASN A 457 -14.42 3.71 -20.42
C ASN A 457 -13.81 3.08 -19.16
N GLY A 458 -14.08 1.80 -18.90
CA GLY A 458 -13.55 1.10 -17.74
C GLY A 458 -12.05 0.84 -17.84
N PHE A 459 -11.41 0.73 -16.67
CA PHE A 459 -10.00 0.37 -16.56
C PHE A 459 -9.81 -1.15 -16.41
N ASP A 460 -8.57 -1.59 -16.63
CA ASP A 460 -8.11 -2.95 -16.41
C ASP A 460 -7.16 -3.00 -15.22
N LEU A 461 -7.63 -3.51 -14.08
CA LEU A 461 -6.83 -3.61 -12.86
C LEU A 461 -5.57 -4.45 -13.05
N GLY A 462 -5.63 -5.54 -13.82
CA GLY A 462 -4.47 -6.38 -14.11
C GLY A 462 -3.41 -5.63 -14.91
N ALA A 463 -3.84 -4.90 -15.94
CA ALA A 463 -2.94 -4.04 -16.72
C ALA A 463 -2.33 -2.92 -15.86
N LEU A 464 -3.13 -2.32 -14.97
CA LEU A 464 -2.65 -1.29 -14.04
C LEU A 464 -1.61 -1.84 -13.07
N ASN A 465 -1.81 -3.03 -12.49
CA ASN A 465 -0.83 -3.66 -11.59
C ASN A 465 0.50 -3.93 -12.30
N ILE A 466 0.45 -4.45 -13.53
CA ILE A 466 1.66 -4.71 -14.34
C ILE A 466 2.38 -3.39 -14.66
N GLN A 467 1.65 -2.37 -15.14
CA GLN A 467 2.24 -1.08 -15.46
C GLN A 467 2.80 -0.38 -14.21
N ARG A 468 2.11 -0.51 -13.07
CA ARG A 468 2.57 0.00 -11.77
C ARG A 468 3.84 -0.70 -11.32
N GLY A 469 3.94 -2.02 -11.46
CA GLY A 469 5.17 -2.76 -11.17
C GLY A 469 6.37 -2.25 -11.98
N ARG A 470 6.16 -1.97 -13.27
CA ARG A 470 7.19 -1.38 -14.16
C ARG A 470 7.54 0.06 -13.77
N ASP A 471 6.55 0.87 -13.39
CA ASP A 471 6.71 2.23 -12.87
C ASP A 471 7.47 2.27 -11.53
N HIS A 472 7.27 1.25 -10.71
CA HIS A 472 7.98 1.05 -9.44
C HIS A 472 9.39 0.47 -9.61
N GLY A 473 9.79 0.16 -10.84
CA GLY A 473 11.08 -0.47 -11.12
C GLY A 473 11.20 -1.84 -10.46
N LEU A 474 10.09 -2.58 -10.35
CA LEU A 474 10.15 -3.95 -9.83
C LEU A 474 10.98 -4.82 -10.78
N PRO A 475 11.98 -5.57 -10.26
CA PRO A 475 12.65 -6.59 -11.05
C PRO A 475 11.71 -7.71 -11.46
N SER A 476 12.18 -8.56 -12.37
CA SER A 476 11.38 -9.65 -12.91
C SER A 476 11.07 -10.72 -11.86
N TYR A 477 10.07 -11.54 -12.19
CA TYR A 477 9.69 -12.72 -11.43
C TYR A 477 10.90 -13.60 -11.07
N ASN A 478 11.77 -13.93 -12.01
CA ASN A 478 12.98 -14.72 -11.76
C ASN A 478 13.97 -14.03 -10.80
N SER A 479 14.06 -12.70 -10.79
CA SER A 479 14.88 -11.97 -9.81
C SER A 479 14.37 -12.17 -8.39
N PHE A 480 13.04 -12.18 -8.20
CA PHE A 480 12.43 -12.49 -6.91
C PHE A 480 12.54 -13.98 -6.55
N ARG A 481 12.43 -14.91 -7.51
CA ARG A 481 12.71 -16.33 -7.25
C ARG A 481 14.11 -16.52 -6.67
N ARG A 482 15.13 -15.92 -7.31
CA ARG A 482 16.52 -15.96 -6.82
C ARG A 482 16.65 -15.34 -5.42
N HIS A 483 15.98 -14.21 -5.16
CA HIS A 483 15.97 -13.58 -3.84
C HIS A 483 15.34 -14.48 -2.76
N CYS A 484 14.27 -15.20 -3.10
CA CYS A 484 13.61 -16.15 -2.21
C CYS A 484 14.32 -17.51 -2.11
N GLY A 485 15.49 -17.68 -2.73
CA GLY A 485 16.23 -18.96 -2.73
C GLY A 485 15.62 -20.04 -3.63
N LEU A 486 14.67 -19.68 -4.51
CA LEU A 486 14.02 -20.58 -5.45
C LEU A 486 14.77 -20.65 -6.78
N GLN A 487 14.68 -21.80 -7.46
CA GLN A 487 15.30 -21.99 -8.78
C GLN A 487 14.62 -21.10 -9.84
N PRO A 488 15.37 -20.28 -10.59
CA PRO A 488 14.77 -19.48 -11.66
C PRO A 488 14.28 -20.38 -12.80
N ALA A 489 13.27 -19.90 -13.54
CA ALA A 489 12.81 -20.56 -14.75
C ALA A 489 13.74 -20.25 -15.92
N TRP A 490 14.30 -21.28 -16.56
CA TRP A 490 15.14 -21.13 -17.77
C TRP A 490 14.34 -21.31 -19.06
N THR A 491 13.18 -21.97 -18.95
CA THR A 491 12.25 -22.24 -20.05
C THR A 491 10.82 -21.97 -19.59
N PHE A 492 9.88 -21.86 -20.52
CA PHE A 492 8.45 -21.80 -20.20
C PHE A 492 7.83 -23.19 -19.98
N ILE A 493 8.63 -24.25 -19.87
CA ILE A 493 8.10 -25.59 -19.59
C ILE A 493 7.68 -25.63 -18.12
N ALA A 494 6.47 -26.12 -17.85
CA ALA A 494 6.03 -26.41 -16.50
C ALA A 494 6.85 -27.59 -15.96
N GLY A 495 7.71 -27.36 -14.94
CA GLY A 495 8.56 -28.40 -14.35
C GLY A 495 10.00 -27.97 -14.01
N PRO A 496 10.90 -28.93 -13.72
CA PRO A 496 12.19 -28.70 -13.05
C PRO A 496 13.15 -27.71 -13.73
N THR A 497 13.07 -27.53 -15.05
CA THR A 497 13.95 -26.64 -15.83
C THR A 497 13.27 -25.33 -16.26
N GLY A 498 12.05 -25.08 -15.80
CA GLY A 498 11.26 -23.94 -16.21
C GLY A 498 10.38 -23.41 -15.09
N LEU A 499 9.12 -23.19 -15.40
CA LEU A 499 8.13 -22.67 -14.47
C LEU A 499 7.65 -23.80 -13.55
N VAL A 500 8.49 -24.16 -12.58
CA VAL A 500 8.31 -25.34 -11.70
C VAL A 500 7.05 -25.26 -10.83
N ASP A 501 6.65 -24.05 -10.45
CA ASP A 501 5.48 -23.82 -9.60
C ASP A 501 4.21 -23.52 -10.42
N HIS A 502 4.26 -23.61 -11.75
CA HIS A 502 3.12 -23.31 -12.62
C HIS A 502 2.48 -24.58 -13.18
N ASP A 503 1.17 -24.56 -13.37
CA ASP A 503 0.52 -25.56 -14.22
C ASP A 503 0.84 -25.34 -15.72
N LYS A 504 0.56 -26.35 -16.55
CA LYS A 504 0.83 -26.29 -17.99
C LYS A 504 0.10 -25.14 -18.69
N GLY A 505 -1.14 -24.85 -18.31
CA GLY A 505 -1.94 -23.77 -18.90
C GLY A 505 -1.39 -22.39 -18.56
N ALA A 506 -0.99 -22.17 -17.30
CA ALA A 506 -0.33 -20.96 -16.84
C ALA A 506 1.00 -20.73 -17.56
N ALA A 507 1.83 -21.77 -17.63
CA ALA A 507 3.12 -21.73 -18.32
C ALA A 507 2.96 -21.41 -19.82
N LEU A 508 1.99 -22.03 -20.50
CA LEU A 508 1.67 -21.74 -21.91
C LEU A 508 1.14 -20.31 -22.12
N SER A 509 0.31 -19.78 -21.21
CA SER A 509 -0.15 -18.39 -21.27
C SER A 509 1.01 -17.40 -21.16
N LEU A 510 1.99 -17.66 -20.29
CA LEU A 510 3.19 -16.84 -20.16
C LEU A 510 4.09 -16.96 -21.39
N GLN A 511 4.27 -18.16 -21.93
CA GLN A 511 5.05 -18.41 -23.15
C GLN A 511 4.50 -17.66 -24.38
N LYS A 512 3.18 -17.54 -24.50
CA LYS A 512 2.53 -16.86 -25.62
C LYS A 512 2.83 -15.35 -25.67
N ILE A 513 3.16 -14.75 -24.52
CA ILE A 513 3.27 -13.30 -24.39
C ILE A 513 4.70 -12.83 -24.14
N TYR A 514 5.48 -13.54 -23.32
CA TYR A 514 6.88 -13.20 -23.03
C TYR A 514 7.85 -13.94 -23.94
N LYS A 515 8.93 -13.27 -24.34
CA LYS A 515 9.99 -13.88 -25.17
C LYS A 515 10.96 -14.71 -24.33
N HIS A 516 11.21 -14.31 -23.09
CA HIS A 516 12.10 -15.01 -22.16
C HIS A 516 11.51 -15.04 -20.73
N PRO A 517 11.74 -16.10 -19.92
CA PRO A 517 11.24 -16.14 -18.54
C PRO A 517 11.74 -15.01 -17.63
N ASP A 518 12.95 -14.49 -17.85
CA ASP A 518 13.46 -13.32 -17.13
C ASP A 518 12.72 -12.01 -17.49
N ASP A 519 11.85 -12.00 -18.49
CA ASP A 519 11.02 -10.84 -18.85
C ASP A 519 9.72 -10.77 -18.04
N ILE A 520 9.31 -11.88 -17.40
CA ILE A 520 8.02 -11.98 -16.71
C ILE A 520 7.94 -10.93 -15.58
N ASP A 521 6.94 -10.05 -15.64
CA ASP A 521 6.65 -9.10 -14.56
C ASP A 521 6.26 -9.87 -13.27
N LEU A 522 6.63 -9.34 -12.10
CA LEU A 522 6.41 -10.03 -10.82
C LEU A 522 4.94 -10.40 -10.58
N PHE A 523 4.01 -9.47 -10.79
CA PHE A 523 2.57 -9.69 -10.58
C PHE A 523 2.01 -10.87 -11.39
N PRO A 524 2.09 -10.90 -12.74
CA PRO A 524 1.57 -12.01 -13.52
C PRO A 524 2.35 -13.31 -13.32
N GLY A 525 3.66 -13.24 -13.02
CA GLY A 525 4.47 -14.42 -12.73
C GLY A 525 4.04 -15.11 -11.43
N GLY A 526 4.00 -14.35 -10.33
CA GLY A 526 3.63 -14.86 -9.01
C GLY A 526 2.18 -15.32 -8.93
N LEU A 527 1.22 -14.56 -9.46
CA LEU A 527 -0.20 -15.00 -9.47
C LEU A 527 -0.47 -16.23 -10.32
N SER A 528 0.42 -16.55 -11.26
CA SER A 528 0.27 -17.74 -12.10
C SER A 528 0.86 -19.00 -11.45
N GLU A 529 1.52 -18.89 -10.30
CA GLU A 529 1.95 -20.05 -9.52
C GLU A 529 0.73 -20.83 -9.03
N THR A 530 0.94 -22.13 -8.85
CA THR A 530 -0.04 -23.06 -8.31
C THR A 530 -0.20 -22.75 -6.83
N PRO A 531 -1.42 -22.47 -6.35
CA PRO A 531 -1.65 -22.25 -4.92
C PRO A 531 -1.16 -23.44 -4.11
N LEU A 532 -0.52 -23.16 -2.98
CA LEU A 532 -0.12 -24.20 -2.04
C LEU A 532 -1.36 -24.96 -1.57
N LYS A 533 -1.23 -26.29 -1.43
CA LYS A 533 -2.27 -27.09 -0.78
C LYS A 533 -2.26 -26.74 0.70
N VAL A 534 -3.24 -25.94 1.11
CA VAL A 534 -3.34 -25.56 2.51
C VAL A 534 -3.91 -26.73 3.30
N HIS A 535 -3.10 -27.28 4.20
CA HIS A 535 -3.52 -28.25 5.20
C HIS A 535 -3.81 -27.50 6.51
N TRP A 536 -5.08 -27.48 6.91
CA TRP A 536 -5.50 -26.94 8.20
C TRP A 536 -5.44 -28.06 9.23
N SER A 537 -4.89 -27.78 10.41
CA SER A 537 -5.11 -28.67 11.54
C SER A 537 -6.59 -28.63 11.99
N ASP A 538 -7.16 -29.76 12.37
CA ASP A 538 -8.57 -29.87 12.81
C ASP A 538 -8.94 -28.89 13.94
N GLN A 539 -7.96 -28.36 14.68
CA GLN A 539 -8.16 -27.37 15.73
C GLN A 539 -8.71 -26.02 15.24
N HIS A 540 -8.57 -25.69 13.95
CA HIS A 540 -9.12 -24.45 13.37
C HIS A 540 -10.54 -24.61 12.82
N LEU A 541 -11.04 -25.85 12.67
CA LEU A 541 -12.41 -26.11 12.20
C LEU A 541 -13.43 -26.14 13.35
N ASP A 542 -12.99 -26.34 14.59
CA ASP A 542 -13.87 -26.37 15.78
C ASP A 542 -14.28 -24.96 16.30
N VAL A 543 -13.88 -23.89 15.60
CA VAL A 543 -14.21 -22.48 15.95
C VAL A 543 -15.08 -21.79 14.88
N LEU A 544 -15.40 -22.47 13.78
CA LEU A 544 -16.42 -22.05 12.80
C LEU A 544 -17.73 -22.82 13.05
#